data_AF-A0A850SEW5-F1
#
_entry.id   AF-A0A850SEW5-F1
#
_cell.length_a   1.000
_cell.length_b   1.000
_cell.length_c   1.000
_cell.angle_alpha   90.00
_cell.angle_beta   90.00
_cell.angle_gamma   90.00
#
_symmetry.space_group_name_H-M   'P 1'
#
loop_
_entity.id
_entity.type
_entity.pdbx_description
1 polymer ?
#
loop_
_entity_poly.entity_id
_entity_poly.type
_entity_poly.pdbx_seq_one_letter_code
_entity_poly.pdbx_strand_id
1 'polypeptide(L)'
;MSEKKQVDIETLTKLLRDPVIVKVVTVLDIANLSILELLESGLTKQDINHALAEGVIEMDKETMPKAITTPEAMLEAGDTYFQQFLSSKVRLTALGLYIADCIKGCQTEQEIIEKARERFGSGTFVPPEHPHRPG
;
A
#
# COMPACT_ATOMS: atom_id res chain seq x y z
N MET A 1 -8.30 -9.41 -15.73
CA MET A 1 -8.47 -7.94 -15.77
C MET A 1 -8.66 -7.50 -14.35
N SER A 2 -7.68 -6.81 -13.73
CA SER A 2 -7.83 -6.32 -12.36
C SER A 2 -8.69 -5.06 -12.39
N GLU A 3 -9.82 -5.07 -11.70
CA GLU A 3 -10.71 -3.92 -11.57
C GLU A 3 -9.92 -2.72 -11.02
N LYS A 4 -9.86 -1.64 -11.80
CA LYS A 4 -9.30 -0.37 -11.33
C LYS A 4 -10.26 0.20 -10.31
N LYS A 5 -10.01 -0.04 -9.02
CA LYS A 5 -10.76 0.57 -7.91
C LYS A 5 -10.65 2.09 -8.07
N GLN A 6 -11.74 2.75 -8.45
CA GLN A 6 -11.80 4.20 -8.50
C GLN A 6 -11.78 4.72 -7.06
N VAL A 7 -10.75 5.48 -6.71
CA VAL A 7 -10.63 6.13 -5.40
C VAL A 7 -11.02 7.60 -5.59
N ASP A 8 -12.06 8.04 -4.88
CA ASP A 8 -12.45 9.44 -4.89
C ASP A 8 -11.45 10.32 -4.10
N ILE A 9 -11.52 11.63 -4.31
CA ILE A 9 -10.55 12.57 -3.75
C ILE A 9 -10.68 12.70 -2.22
N GLU A 10 -11.85 12.44 -1.65
CA GLU A 10 -12.09 12.50 -0.20
C GLU A 10 -11.39 11.33 0.49
N THR A 11 -11.55 10.13 -0.08
CA THR A 11 -10.88 8.90 0.35
C THR A 11 -9.37 9.05 0.22
N LEU A 12 -8.87 9.57 -0.90
CA LEU A 12 -7.44 9.83 -1.05
C LEU A 12 -6.93 10.84 -0.02
N THR A 13 -7.65 11.94 0.21
CA THR A 13 -7.28 12.94 1.21
C THR A 13 -7.24 12.33 2.61
N LYS A 14 -8.18 11.44 2.93
CA LYS A 14 -8.21 10.69 4.18
C LYS A 14 -6.96 9.81 4.33
N LEU A 15 -6.58 9.08 3.27
CA LEU A 15 -5.40 8.21 3.28
C LEU A 15 -4.09 9.01 3.41
N LEU A 16 -3.98 10.16 2.74
CA LEU A 16 -2.80 11.04 2.84
C LEU A 16 -2.65 11.67 4.23
N ARG A 17 -3.75 11.80 4.96
CA ARG A 17 -3.78 12.30 6.35
C ARG A 17 -3.59 11.20 7.39
N ASP A 18 -3.65 9.93 6.97
CA ASP A 18 -3.49 8.81 7.87
C ASP A 18 -1.99 8.56 8.13
N PRO A 19 -1.50 8.81 9.37
CA PRO A 19 -0.09 8.67 9.68
C PRO A 19 0.39 7.23 9.55
N VAL A 20 -0.49 6.24 9.73
CA VAL A 20 -0.16 4.82 9.55
C VAL A 20 0.10 4.53 8.08
N ILE A 21 -0.76 5.01 7.19
CA ILE A 21 -0.60 4.85 5.74
C ILE A 21 0.67 5.52 5.25
N VAL A 22 0.91 6.77 5.65
CA VAL A 22 2.13 7.51 5.29
C VAL A 22 3.39 6.75 5.74
N LYS A 23 3.39 6.22 6.97
CA LYS A 23 4.49 5.43 7.51
C LYS A 23 4.71 4.14 6.71
N VAL A 24 3.66 3.36 6.48
CA VAL A 24 3.73 2.09 5.73
C VAL A 24 4.27 2.33 4.32
N VAL A 25 3.77 3.35 3.63
CA VAL A 25 4.19 3.68 2.27
C VAL A 25 5.65 4.12 2.23
N THR A 26 6.08 4.95 3.19
CA THR A 26 7.48 5.42 3.28
C THR A 26 8.46 4.26 3.53
N VAL A 27 8.08 3.28 4.36
CA VAL A 27 8.89 2.10 4.64
C VAL A 27 9.02 1.21 3.39
N LEU A 28 7.91 0.95 2.68
CA LEU A 28 7.90 0.08 1.50
C LEU A 28 8.54 0.69 0.27
N ASP A 29 8.60 2.01 0.18
CA ASP A 29 9.25 2.71 -0.95
C ASP A 29 10.76 2.41 -1.05
N ILE A 30 11.36 1.85 0.01
CA ILE A 30 12.80 1.57 0.09
C ILE A 30 13.19 0.19 -0.48
N ALA A 31 12.27 -0.81 -0.50
CA ALA A 31 12.53 -2.15 -1.06
C ALA A 31 11.27 -3.06 -1.09
N ASN A 32 11.35 -4.18 -1.81
CA ASN A 32 10.39 -5.30 -1.65
C ASN A 32 10.62 -6.02 -0.31
N LEU A 33 9.86 -5.63 0.71
CA LEU A 33 9.97 -6.15 2.07
C LEU A 33 8.98 -7.29 2.34
N SER A 34 9.36 -8.21 3.21
CA SER A 34 8.49 -9.24 3.78
C SER A 34 7.74 -8.69 4.99
N ILE A 35 6.67 -9.38 5.40
CA ILE A 35 5.95 -9.05 6.62
C ILE A 35 6.90 -9.00 7.83
N LEU A 36 7.86 -9.91 7.93
CA LEU A 36 8.87 -9.88 9.00
C LEU A 36 9.72 -8.60 8.96
N GLU A 37 10.25 -8.25 7.79
CA GLU A 37 11.07 -7.05 7.62
C GLU A 37 10.27 -5.77 7.90
N LEU A 38 8.97 -5.75 7.58
CA LEU A 38 8.07 -4.65 7.95
C LEU A 38 7.94 -4.53 9.47
N LEU A 39 7.83 -5.65 10.20
CA LEU A 39 7.80 -5.61 11.67
C LEU A 39 9.14 -5.10 12.25
N GLU A 40 10.27 -5.55 11.69
CA GLU A 40 11.60 -5.10 12.09
C GLU A 40 11.84 -3.61 11.82
N SER A 41 11.17 -3.05 10.80
CA SER A 41 11.16 -1.60 10.53
C SER A 41 10.33 -0.78 11.53
N GLY A 42 9.68 -1.43 12.50
CA GLY A 42 8.87 -0.79 13.52
C GLY A 42 7.41 -0.59 13.13
N LEU A 43 6.91 -1.28 12.10
CA LEU A 43 5.47 -1.41 11.85
C LEU A 43 4.88 -2.50 12.74
N THR A 44 3.62 -2.34 13.12
CA THR A 44 2.88 -3.36 13.85
C THR A 44 2.03 -4.20 12.90
N LYS A 45 1.58 -5.37 13.37
CA LYS A 45 0.56 -6.17 12.65
C LYS A 45 -0.68 -5.34 12.32
N GLN A 46 -1.10 -4.45 13.23
CA GLN A 46 -2.25 -3.57 13.01
C GLN A 46 -2.00 -2.57 11.89
N ASP A 47 -0.80 -1.98 11.82
CA ASP A 47 -0.42 -1.05 10.75
C ASP A 47 -0.49 -1.73 9.37
N ILE A 48 0.06 -2.95 9.29
CA ILE A 48 0.09 -3.74 8.05
C ILE A 48 -1.33 -4.16 7.65
N ASN A 49 -2.13 -4.65 8.60
CA ASN A 49 -3.52 -5.03 8.36
C ASN A 49 -4.37 -3.84 7.91
N HIS A 50 -4.17 -2.67 8.51
CA HIS A 50 -4.85 -1.44 8.14
C HIS A 50 -4.54 -1.05 6.70
N ALA A 51 -3.25 -1.05 6.32
CA ALA A 51 -2.84 -0.72 4.96
C ALA A 51 -3.31 -1.74 3.90
N LEU A 52 -3.41 -3.03 4.27
CA LEU A 52 -4.03 -4.07 3.42
C LEU A 52 -5.53 -3.82 3.24
N ALA A 53 -6.24 -3.52 4.32
CA ALA A 53 -7.69 -3.26 4.29
C ALA A 53 -8.04 -2.02 3.45
N GLU A 54 -7.23 -0.96 3.55
CA GLU A 54 -7.37 0.25 2.74
C GLU A 54 -6.92 0.04 1.26
N GLY A 55 -6.30 -1.11 0.95
CA GLY A 55 -5.84 -1.46 -0.40
C GLY A 55 -4.62 -0.66 -0.87
N VAL A 56 -3.87 -0.09 0.06
CA VAL A 56 -2.63 0.67 -0.21
C VAL A 56 -1.48 -0.29 -0.54
N ILE A 57 -1.48 -1.45 0.11
CA ILE A 57 -0.49 -2.51 -0.09
C ILE A 57 -1.19 -3.82 -0.47
N GLU A 58 -0.46 -4.71 -1.12
CA GLU A 58 -0.92 -6.06 -1.40
C GLU A 58 0.21 -7.08 -1.17
N MET A 59 -0.18 -8.31 -0.85
CA MET A 59 0.76 -9.42 -0.70
C MET A 59 1.12 -10.01 -2.06
N ASP A 60 2.39 -10.35 -2.23
CA ASP A 60 2.85 -11.04 -3.42
C ASP A 60 2.39 -12.50 -3.41
N LYS A 61 1.53 -12.83 -4.39
CA LYS A 61 0.91 -14.15 -4.56
C LYS A 61 1.94 -15.27 -4.72
N GLU A 62 3.14 -14.98 -5.22
CA GLU A 62 4.19 -16.00 -5.38
C GLU A 62 4.80 -16.43 -4.03
N THR A 63 4.74 -15.54 -3.05
CA THR A 63 5.35 -15.75 -1.72
C THR A 63 4.32 -16.08 -0.63
N MET A 64 3.03 -16.04 -0.96
CA MET A 64 1.97 -16.39 -0.03
C MET A 64 1.96 -17.89 0.30
N PRO A 65 1.59 -18.29 1.53
CA PRO A 65 1.45 -19.69 1.91
C PRO A 65 0.44 -20.40 1.01
N LYS A 66 0.84 -21.51 0.37
CA LYS A 66 -0.04 -22.28 -0.54
C LYS A 66 -1.33 -22.79 0.13
N ALA A 67 -1.32 -22.94 1.45
CA ALA A 67 -2.47 -23.40 2.22
C ALA A 67 -3.52 -22.31 2.47
N ILE A 68 -3.16 -21.03 2.27
CA ILE A 68 -4.05 -19.89 2.53
C ILE A 68 -4.13 -19.04 1.26
N THR A 69 -5.31 -19.01 0.65
CA THR A 69 -5.51 -18.51 -0.71
C THR A 69 -5.93 -17.05 -0.78
N THR A 70 -6.14 -16.38 0.35
CA THR A 70 -6.72 -15.02 0.40
C THR A 70 -5.98 -14.10 1.39
N PRO A 71 -5.64 -12.86 1.02
CA PRO A 71 -5.12 -11.84 1.95
C PRO A 71 -6.06 -11.55 3.12
N GLU A 72 -7.36 -11.74 2.93
CA GLU A 72 -8.39 -11.60 3.96
C GLU A 72 -8.18 -12.59 5.11
N ALA A 73 -7.66 -13.78 4.82
CA ALA A 73 -7.32 -14.75 5.86
C ALA A 73 -6.14 -14.30 6.73
N MET A 74 -5.28 -13.39 6.26
CA MET A 74 -4.26 -12.75 7.11
C MET A 74 -4.92 -11.73 8.08
N LEU A 75 -5.93 -10.98 7.63
CA LEU A 75 -6.66 -10.03 8.47
C LEU A 75 -7.38 -10.73 9.63
N GLU A 76 -7.89 -11.93 9.37
CA GLU A 76 -8.60 -12.77 10.35
C GLU A 76 -7.67 -13.74 11.12
N ALA A 77 -6.41 -13.87 10.70
CA ALA A 77 -5.46 -14.78 11.34
C ALA A 77 -5.10 -14.33 12.76
N GLY A 78 -5.40 -15.19 13.74
CA GLY A 78 -4.77 -15.14 15.06
C GLY A 78 -3.24 -15.30 14.98
N ASP A 79 -2.55 -15.02 16.08
CA ASP A 79 -1.08 -14.95 16.10
C ASP A 79 -0.38 -16.23 15.62
N THR A 80 -0.99 -17.40 15.85
CA THR A 80 -0.47 -18.70 15.41
C THR A 80 -0.46 -18.86 13.88
N TYR A 81 -1.45 -18.30 13.17
CA TYR A 81 -1.52 -18.38 11.71
C TYR A 81 -0.77 -17.22 11.04
N PHE A 82 -0.62 -16.09 11.74
CA PHE A 82 0.15 -14.94 11.27
C PHE A 82 1.61 -15.29 11.00
N GLN A 83 2.21 -16.22 11.78
CA GLN A 83 3.58 -16.69 11.56
C GLN A 83 3.82 -17.26 10.16
N GLN A 84 2.80 -17.85 9.53
CA GLN A 84 2.92 -18.40 8.18
C GLN A 84 3.13 -17.32 7.12
N PHE A 85 2.72 -16.08 7.40
CA PHE A 85 2.82 -14.96 6.47
C PHE A 85 4.12 -14.16 6.61
N LEU A 86 4.96 -14.45 7.60
CA LEU A 86 6.16 -13.65 7.89
C LEU A 86 7.13 -13.56 6.72
N SER A 87 7.25 -14.63 5.92
CA SER A 87 8.10 -14.65 4.71
C SER A 87 7.44 -14.05 3.48
N SER A 88 6.14 -13.79 3.52
CA SER A 88 5.40 -13.23 2.39
C SER A 88 5.88 -11.81 2.11
N LYS A 89 6.18 -11.54 0.85
CA LYS A 89 6.54 -10.21 0.36
C LYS A 89 5.31 -9.35 0.19
N VAL A 90 5.49 -8.05 0.42
CA VAL A 90 4.47 -7.01 0.31
C VAL A 90 4.95 -5.98 -0.68
N ARG A 91 4.02 -5.45 -1.49
CA ARG A 91 4.30 -4.36 -2.42
C ARG A 91 3.23 -3.28 -2.35
N LEU A 92 3.61 -2.07 -2.79
CA LEU A 92 2.66 -0.98 -2.99
C LEU A 92 1.72 -1.31 -4.16
N THR A 93 0.43 -1.07 -3.97
CA THR A 93 -0.53 -1.08 -5.08
C THR A 93 -0.35 0.19 -5.93
N ALA A 94 -1.09 0.30 -7.03
CA ALA A 94 -1.13 1.55 -7.80
C ALA A 94 -1.54 2.77 -6.94
N LEU A 95 -2.41 2.57 -5.94
CA LEU A 95 -2.78 3.59 -4.97
C LEU A 95 -1.63 3.92 -4.02
N GLY A 96 -0.96 2.89 -3.48
CA GLY A 96 0.20 3.08 -2.61
C GLY A 96 1.36 3.81 -3.29
N LEU A 97 1.65 3.48 -4.56
CA LEU A 97 2.65 4.17 -5.38
C LEU A 97 2.27 5.63 -5.62
N TYR A 98 0.99 5.91 -5.87
CA TYR A 98 0.52 7.27 -6.02
C TYR A 98 0.67 8.08 -4.73
N ILE A 99 0.33 7.50 -3.58
CA ILE A 99 0.54 8.11 -2.26
C ILE A 99 2.03 8.38 -2.04
N ALA A 100 2.91 7.42 -2.37
CA ALA A 100 4.36 7.59 -2.29
C ALA A 100 4.84 8.79 -3.13
N ASP A 101 4.36 8.91 -4.36
CA ASP A 101 4.63 10.04 -5.27
C ASP A 101 4.16 11.39 -4.72
N CYS A 102 3.02 11.41 -4.02
CA CYS A 102 2.50 12.61 -3.37
C CYS A 102 3.36 13.00 -2.17
N ILE A 103 3.84 12.03 -1.38
CA ILE A 103 4.74 12.27 -0.25
C ILE A 103 6.13 12.72 -0.75
N LYS A 104 6.62 12.13 -1.85
CA LYS A 104 7.93 12.46 -2.43
C LYS A 104 7.99 13.89 -2.94
N GLY A 105 8.97 14.63 -2.42
CA GLY A 105 9.24 16.00 -2.86
C GLY A 105 8.31 17.05 -2.23
N CYS A 106 7.47 16.67 -1.28
CA CYS A 106 6.70 17.58 -0.46
C CYS A 106 7.33 17.65 0.94
N GLN A 107 7.53 18.87 1.44
CA GLN A 107 8.07 19.14 2.77
C GLN A 107 6.95 19.31 3.81
N THR A 108 5.71 19.56 3.36
CA THR A 108 4.56 19.73 4.24
C THR A 108 3.34 18.93 3.79
N GLU A 109 2.45 18.60 4.73
CA GLU A 109 1.17 17.93 4.44
C GLU A 109 0.32 18.72 3.43
N GLN A 110 0.35 20.05 3.49
CA GLN A 110 -0.37 20.93 2.56
C GLN A 110 0.14 20.77 1.12
N GLU A 111 1.45 20.67 0.92
CA GLU A 111 2.04 20.43 -0.42
C GLU A 111 1.66 19.05 -0.97
N ILE A 112 1.61 18.02 -0.11
CA ILE A 112 1.17 16.67 -0.48
C ILE A 112 -0.27 16.70 -1.00
N ILE A 113 -1.15 17.40 -0.27
CA ILE A 113 -2.58 17.53 -0.60
C ILE A 113 -2.79 18.37 -1.87
N GLU A 114 -2.04 19.46 -2.06
CA GLU A 114 -2.12 20.29 -3.26
C GLU A 114 -1.64 19.52 -4.50
N LYS A 115 -0.51 18.81 -4.40
CA LYS A 115 0.03 17.98 -5.49
C LYS A 115 -0.92 16.84 -5.87
N ALA A 116 -1.59 16.25 -4.88
CA ALA A 116 -2.66 15.29 -5.12
C ALA A 116 -3.85 15.95 -5.85
N ARG A 117 -4.31 17.11 -5.38
CA ARG A 117 -5.43 17.86 -5.99
C ARG A 117 -5.16 18.30 -7.42
N GLU A 118 -3.95 18.78 -7.74
CA GLU A 118 -3.56 19.16 -9.10
C GLU A 118 -3.64 17.97 -10.07
N ARG A 119 -3.19 16.78 -9.64
CA ARG A 119 -3.30 15.53 -10.42
C ARG A 119 -4.74 15.04 -10.56
N PHE A 120 -5.62 15.37 -9.61
CA PHE A 120 -7.04 14.99 -9.60
C PHE A 120 -7.99 16.03 -10.22
N GLY A 121 -7.52 17.24 -10.58
CA GLY A 121 -8.36 18.31 -11.13
C GLY A 121 -9.12 17.97 -12.42
N SER A 122 -8.78 16.86 -13.09
CA SER A 122 -9.51 16.31 -14.24
C SER A 122 -10.60 15.29 -13.88
N GLY A 123 -10.82 15.00 -12.59
CA GLY A 123 -11.94 14.18 -12.10
C GLY A 123 -11.77 12.67 -12.22
N THR A 124 -10.60 12.14 -12.61
CA THR A 124 -10.36 10.69 -12.62
C THR A 124 -8.89 10.36 -12.48
N PHE A 125 -8.52 9.60 -11.44
CA PHE A 125 -7.19 9.02 -11.33
C PHE A 125 -7.05 7.84 -12.30
N VAL A 126 -6.16 7.99 -13.28
CA VAL A 126 -5.71 6.90 -14.14
C VAL A 126 -4.23 6.66 -13.78
N PRO A 127 -3.88 5.47 -13.24
CA PRO A 127 -2.48 5.16 -12.97
C PRO A 127 -1.67 5.27 -14.27
N PRO A 128 -0.48 5.89 -14.26
CA PRO A 128 0.39 5.89 -15.42
C PRO A 128 0.74 4.44 -15.80
N GLU A 129 0.71 4.11 -17.09
CA GLU A 129 1.28 2.85 -17.55
C GLU A 129 2.79 2.90 -17.29
N HIS A 130 3.28 2.04 -16.40
CA HIS A 130 4.72 1.88 -16.22
C HIS A 130 5.33 1.45 -17.56
N PRO A 131 6.32 2.19 -18.11
CA PRO A 131 7.16 1.63 -19.14
C PRO A 131 7.95 0.48 -18.49
N HIS A 132 8.04 -0.65 -19.19
CA HIS A 132 8.78 -1.86 -18.84
C HIS A 132 7.98 -2.95 -18.08
N ARG A 133 7.12 -3.65 -18.82
CA ARG A 133 7.19 -5.13 -18.82
C ARG A 133 8.08 -5.57 -19.99
N PRO A 134 9.22 -6.24 -19.77
CA PRO A 134 9.71 -7.20 -20.74
C PRO A 134 8.75 -8.40 -20.73
N GLY A 135 8.43 -8.90 -21.92
CA GLY A 135 7.52 -10.04 -22.14
C GLY A 135 8.13 -11.40 -21.81
#